data_AF-A0A0W0TL75-F1
#
_entry.id   AF-A0A0W0TL75-F1
#
_cell.length_a   1.000
_cell.length_b   1.000
_cell.length_c   1.000
_cell.angle_alpha   90.00
_cell.angle_beta   90.00
_cell.angle_gamma   90.00
#
_symmetry.space_group_name_H-M   'P 1'
#
loop_
_entity.id
_entity.type
_entity.pdbx_description
1 polymer ?
#
loop_
_entity_poly.entity_id
_entity_poly.type
_entity_poly.pdbx_seq_one_letter_code
_entity_poly.pdbx_strand_id
1 'polypeptide(L)'
;MIILYIPFSRDEAGDLPSGVALWKTNHRISSQERLKVIYHQDDYSPDLVSPESKVYIVAHGYEEKPTVVANCAEASKAIFLDMETVTKRFEYDLLVIAPCIATVHTYFCGSQKNNYERASTFQTQWLRSEQAPIYYYAGNLAAPDRNGFFWAQSDSEYVPLTRCCHTLTSTSIDEEEAPKRDNIKMEKVSAMSAHRHEKKRENFFTQAKKNRQDLIALYRNIDESTPPVSCSL
;
A
#
# COMPACT_ATOMS: atom_id res chain seq x y z
N MET A 1 1.62 -4.97 -5.60
CA MET A 1 2.85 -5.77 -5.41
C MET A 1 3.53 -5.28 -4.15
N ILE A 2 4.11 -6.19 -3.36
CA ILE A 2 4.85 -5.83 -2.15
C ILE A 2 6.35 -5.85 -2.44
N ILE A 3 7.06 -4.82 -1.99
CA ILE A 3 8.51 -4.75 -1.98
C ILE A 3 8.96 -4.66 -0.53
N LEU A 4 9.78 -5.61 -0.10
CA LEU A 4 10.52 -5.53 1.17
C LEU A 4 11.90 -4.98 0.84
N TYR A 5 12.10 -3.69 1.12
CA TYR A 5 13.36 -3.01 0.90
C TYR A 5 14.19 -3.02 2.19
N ILE A 6 15.42 -3.48 2.11
CA ILE A 6 16.35 -3.57 3.24
C ILE A 6 17.49 -2.57 2.96
N PRO A 7 17.68 -1.53 3.78
CA PRO A 7 18.67 -0.48 3.52
C PRO A 7 20.11 -0.89 3.80
N PHE A 8 20.39 -2.20 3.83
CA PHE A 8 21.70 -2.81 4.05
C PHE A 8 22.01 -3.73 2.87
N SER A 9 23.29 -3.87 2.52
CA SER A 9 23.70 -4.87 1.53
C SER A 9 23.46 -6.28 2.07
N ARG A 10 23.47 -7.29 1.19
CA ARG A 10 23.16 -8.68 1.59
C ARG A 10 24.09 -9.22 2.67
N ASP A 11 25.37 -8.87 2.60
CA ASP A 11 26.42 -9.25 3.53
C ASP A 11 26.33 -8.48 4.87
N GLU A 12 25.75 -7.28 4.87
CA GLU A 12 25.55 -6.46 6.05
C GLU A 12 24.14 -6.55 6.65
N ALA A 13 23.24 -7.38 6.11
CA ALA A 13 21.83 -7.39 6.49
C ALA A 13 21.54 -7.98 7.89
N GLY A 14 22.56 -8.50 8.59
CA GLY A 14 22.43 -9.04 9.94
C GLY A 14 21.38 -10.15 10.03
N ASP A 15 20.40 -10.00 10.93
CA ASP A 15 19.33 -10.98 11.14
C ASP A 15 18.03 -10.67 10.36
N LEU A 16 17.96 -9.52 9.67
CA LEU A 16 16.81 -9.12 8.85
C LEU A 16 16.40 -10.18 7.79
N PRO A 17 17.35 -10.88 7.11
CA PRO A 17 16.99 -11.91 6.14
C PRO A 17 16.12 -13.03 6.72
N SER A 18 16.29 -13.37 8.00
CA SER A 18 15.49 -14.41 8.67
C SER A 18 14.03 -13.98 8.81
N GLY A 19 13.78 -12.75 9.25
CA GLY A 19 12.43 -12.18 9.34
C GLY A 19 11.77 -12.03 7.96
N VAL A 20 12.55 -11.62 6.95
CA VAL A 20 12.09 -11.49 5.56
C VAL A 20 11.77 -12.85 4.93
N ALA A 21 12.56 -13.89 5.23
CA ALA A 21 12.29 -15.25 4.78
C ALA A 21 10.98 -15.79 5.40
N LEU A 22 10.74 -15.50 6.68
CA LEU A 22 9.48 -15.83 7.35
C LEU A 22 8.30 -15.11 6.71
N TRP A 23 8.41 -13.80 6.48
CA TRP A 23 7.39 -13.00 5.78
C TRP A 23 7.07 -13.58 4.41
N LYS A 24 8.10 -13.86 3.60
CA LYS A 24 7.94 -14.45 2.26
C LYS A 24 7.25 -15.81 2.31
N THR A 25 7.61 -16.65 3.28
CA THR A 25 7.03 -17.97 3.46
C THR A 25 5.54 -17.88 3.79
N ASN A 26 5.18 -17.05 4.76
CA ASN A 26 3.81 -16.85 5.19
C ASN A 26 2.96 -16.19 4.10
N HIS A 27 3.49 -15.17 3.43
CA HIS A 27 2.82 -14.46 2.34
C HIS A 27 2.51 -15.37 1.16
N ARG A 28 3.40 -16.32 0.81
CA ARG A 28 3.14 -17.31 -0.25
C ARG A 28 1.96 -18.24 0.09
N ILE A 29 1.69 -18.46 1.37
CA ILE A 29 0.58 -19.31 1.83
C ILE A 29 -0.73 -18.53 1.78
N SER A 30 -0.72 -17.27 2.24
CA SER A 30 -1.94 -16.47 2.44
C SER A 30 -2.35 -15.59 1.27
N SER A 31 -1.44 -15.31 0.32
CA SER A 31 -1.69 -14.34 -0.75
C SER A 31 -1.10 -14.76 -2.09
N GLN A 32 -1.77 -14.36 -3.18
CA GLN A 32 -1.28 -14.45 -4.55
C GLN A 32 -0.55 -13.18 -5.00
N GLU A 33 -0.54 -12.12 -4.17
CA GLU A 33 0.17 -10.89 -4.49
C GLU A 33 1.68 -11.16 -4.60
N ARG A 34 2.33 -10.62 -5.65
CA ARG A 34 3.79 -10.77 -5.79
C ARG A 34 4.52 -10.02 -4.67
N LEU A 35 5.52 -10.68 -4.09
CA LEU A 35 6.43 -10.12 -3.09
C LEU A 35 7.87 -10.20 -3.62
N LYS A 36 8.58 -9.06 -3.62
CA LYS A 36 9.99 -8.95 -3.96
C LYS A 36 10.77 -8.41 -2.78
N VAL A 37 11.99 -8.92 -2.59
CA VAL A 37 12.95 -8.40 -1.63
C VAL A 37 14.03 -7.68 -2.42
N ILE A 38 14.40 -6.47 -1.99
CA ILE A 38 15.47 -5.66 -2.58
C ILE A 38 16.37 -5.24 -1.42
N TYR A 39 17.67 -5.52 -1.54
CA TYR A 39 18.69 -5.06 -0.60
C TYR A 39 19.37 -3.81 -1.17
N HIS A 40 20.07 -3.06 -0.32
CA HIS A 40 20.85 -1.93 -0.80
C HIS A 40 21.91 -2.40 -1.82
N GLN A 41 22.05 -1.69 -2.94
CA GLN A 41 22.96 -2.01 -4.05
C GLN A 41 22.73 -3.38 -4.72
N ASP A 42 21.55 -3.97 -4.54
CA ASP A 42 21.21 -5.26 -5.13
C ASP A 42 20.56 -5.08 -6.50
N ASP A 43 20.97 -5.91 -7.47
CA ASP A 43 20.39 -5.87 -8.80
C ASP A 43 18.96 -6.42 -8.81
N TYR A 44 18.05 -5.71 -9.46
CA TYR A 44 16.71 -6.19 -9.75
C TYR A 44 16.22 -5.68 -11.09
N SER A 45 15.28 -6.40 -11.71
CA SER A 45 14.67 -6.00 -12.99
C SER A 45 13.52 -5.02 -12.73
N PRO A 46 13.67 -3.71 -13.05
CA PRO A 46 12.64 -2.71 -12.76
C PRO A 46 11.34 -2.97 -13.51
N ASP A 47 11.43 -3.53 -14.72
CA ASP A 47 10.28 -3.85 -15.58
C ASP A 47 9.33 -4.90 -14.98
N LEU A 48 9.77 -5.65 -13.97
CA LEU A 48 8.94 -6.63 -13.27
C LEU A 48 8.15 -6.03 -12.11
N VAL A 49 8.44 -4.79 -11.73
CA VAL A 49 7.73 -4.06 -10.67
C VAL A 49 6.37 -3.61 -11.19
N SER A 50 5.32 -3.93 -10.43
CA SER A 50 3.96 -3.55 -10.81
C SER A 50 3.71 -2.08 -10.47
N PRO A 51 2.88 -1.37 -11.25
CA PRO A 51 2.28 -0.13 -10.78
C PRO A 51 1.57 -0.36 -9.43
N GLU A 52 1.45 0.71 -8.65
CA GLU A 52 0.82 0.69 -7.33
C GLU A 52 1.47 -0.31 -6.34
N SER A 53 2.80 -0.39 -6.38
CA SER A 53 3.58 -1.20 -5.44
C SER A 53 3.63 -0.55 -4.06
N LYS A 54 3.57 -1.38 -3.02
CA LYS A 54 3.75 -1.00 -1.62
C LYS A 54 5.18 -1.34 -1.21
N VAL A 55 5.92 -0.36 -0.71
CA VAL A 55 7.29 -0.58 -0.25
C VAL A 55 7.33 -0.56 1.27
N TYR A 56 7.85 -1.63 1.87
CA TYR A 56 8.16 -1.71 3.28
C TYR A 56 9.67 -1.57 3.45
N ILE A 57 10.11 -0.51 4.12
CA ILE A 57 11.49 -0.32 4.53
C ILE A 57 11.68 -1.13 5.81
N VAL A 58 12.50 -2.17 5.76
CA VAL A 58 12.65 -3.17 6.82
C VAL A 58 14.00 -3.01 7.49
N ALA A 59 13.97 -2.66 8.78
CA ALA A 59 15.13 -2.59 9.67
C ALA A 59 14.67 -2.72 11.12
N HIS A 60 15.60 -2.92 12.05
CA HIS A 60 15.30 -2.80 13.48
C HIS A 60 15.28 -1.33 13.88
N GLY A 61 14.26 -0.89 14.60
CA GLY A 61 14.32 0.41 15.26
C GLY A 61 15.12 0.31 16.54
N TYR A 62 15.76 1.41 16.93
CA TYR A 62 16.59 1.48 18.14
C TYR A 62 16.04 2.53 19.10
N GLU A 63 15.51 2.10 20.24
CA GLU A 63 14.74 3.00 21.12
C GLU A 63 15.60 4.10 21.76
N GLU A 64 16.89 3.82 22.00
CA GLU A 64 17.81 4.80 22.62
C GLU A 64 18.17 5.96 21.69
N LYS A 65 18.08 5.77 20.36
CA LYS A 65 18.38 6.79 19.36
C LYS A 65 17.30 6.78 18.27
N PRO A 66 16.30 7.68 18.36
CA PRO A 66 15.20 7.75 17.41
C PRO A 66 15.65 7.98 15.96
N THR A 67 16.78 8.64 15.74
CA THR A 67 17.28 9.00 14.41
C THR A 67 18.00 7.87 13.66
N VAL A 68 18.13 6.68 14.26
CA VAL A 68 18.82 5.55 13.64
C VAL A 68 17.96 4.28 13.59
N VAL A 69 18.36 3.38 12.69
CA VAL A 69 17.90 2.00 12.57
C VAL A 69 19.10 1.05 12.52
N ALA A 70 18.85 -0.24 12.77
CA ALA A 70 19.86 -1.28 12.88
C ALA A 70 19.58 -2.47 11.97
N ASN A 71 20.62 -3.21 11.60
CA ASN A 71 20.53 -4.48 10.86
C ASN A 71 20.34 -5.71 11.75
N CYS A 72 20.43 -5.58 13.08
CA CYS A 72 20.34 -6.67 14.02
C CYS A 72 19.63 -6.23 15.30
N ALA A 73 18.89 -7.14 15.93
CA ALA A 73 18.25 -6.89 17.22
C ALA A 73 19.27 -6.78 18.37
N GLU A 74 20.43 -7.44 18.25
CA GLU A 74 21.50 -7.38 19.24
C GLU A 74 22.39 -6.15 19.01
N ALA A 75 22.26 -5.13 19.86
CA ALA A 75 22.94 -3.85 19.70
C ALA A 75 24.48 -3.94 19.61
N SER A 76 25.10 -4.93 20.27
CA SER A 76 26.56 -5.15 20.25
C SER A 76 27.10 -5.60 18.89
N LYS A 77 26.23 -6.18 18.04
CA LYS A 77 26.56 -6.68 16.69
C LYS A 77 25.94 -5.85 15.59
N ALA A 78 25.15 -4.84 15.97
CA ALA A 78 24.38 -4.05 15.04
C ALA A 78 25.24 -3.01 14.31
N ILE A 79 25.05 -2.94 13.00
CA ILE A 79 25.42 -1.79 12.17
C ILE A 79 24.23 -0.85 12.20
N PHE A 80 24.50 0.41 12.56
CA PHE A 80 23.50 1.46 12.64
C PHE A 80 23.56 2.34 11.39
N LEU A 81 22.39 2.72 10.87
CA LEU A 81 22.24 3.75 9.86
C LEU A 81 21.38 4.87 10.43
N ASP A 82 21.83 6.10 10.26
CA ASP A 82 20.95 7.25 10.42
C ASP A 82 19.87 7.27 9.31
N MET A 83 18.75 7.92 9.61
CA MET A 83 17.63 8.00 8.67
C MET A 83 17.96 8.76 7.39
N GLU A 84 18.96 9.63 7.38
CA GLU A 84 19.41 10.31 6.16
C GLU A 84 20.09 9.33 5.20
N THR A 85 20.94 8.48 5.73
CA THR A 85 21.56 7.39 4.98
C THR A 85 20.51 6.41 4.47
N VAL A 86 19.52 6.03 5.29
CA VAL A 86 18.39 5.18 4.86
C VAL A 86 17.65 5.81 3.67
N THR A 87 17.36 7.11 3.74
CA THR A 87 16.61 7.83 2.70
C THR A 87 17.41 7.92 1.40
N LYS A 88 18.71 8.27 1.48
CA LYS A 88 19.60 8.31 0.31
C LYS A 88 19.70 6.95 -0.38
N ARG A 89 19.86 5.87 0.41
CA ARG A 89 19.92 4.50 -0.13
C ARG A 89 18.61 4.12 -0.81
N PHE A 90 17.48 4.35 -0.12
CA PHE A 90 16.14 4.10 -0.66
C PHE A 90 15.93 4.83 -1.99
N GLU A 91 16.28 6.11 -2.04
CA GLU A 91 16.10 6.93 -3.22
C GLU A 91 16.99 6.42 -4.36
N TYR A 92 18.27 6.17 -4.11
CA TYR A 92 19.19 5.68 -5.12
C TYR A 92 18.74 4.34 -5.70
N ASP A 93 18.42 3.37 -4.84
CA ASP A 93 18.10 2.00 -5.26
C ASP A 93 16.74 1.92 -5.96
N LEU A 94 15.76 2.73 -5.54
CA LEU A 94 14.39 2.64 -6.04
C LEU A 94 14.01 3.77 -7.01
N LEU A 95 14.92 4.68 -7.35
CA LEU A 95 14.66 5.84 -8.21
C LEU A 95 13.93 5.46 -9.49
N VAL A 96 14.40 4.38 -10.14
CA VAL A 96 13.89 3.92 -11.44
C VAL A 96 12.43 3.47 -11.36
N ILE A 97 11.99 2.97 -10.20
CA ILE A 97 10.62 2.50 -9.97
C ILE A 97 9.78 3.47 -9.14
N ALA A 98 10.31 4.66 -8.80
CA ALA A 98 9.61 5.62 -7.97
C ALA A 98 8.16 5.93 -8.44
N PRO A 99 7.87 6.08 -9.76
CA PRO A 99 6.51 6.28 -10.23
C PRO A 99 5.56 5.10 -9.98
N CYS A 100 6.08 3.90 -9.72
CA CYS A 100 5.30 2.71 -9.44
C CYS A 100 4.96 2.57 -7.95
N ILE A 101 5.56 3.37 -7.06
CA ILE A 101 5.36 3.28 -5.62
C ILE A 101 4.07 4.02 -5.25
N ALA A 102 3.06 3.28 -4.75
CA ALA A 102 1.82 3.86 -4.26
C ALA A 102 1.88 4.20 -2.77
N THR A 103 2.59 3.41 -1.96
CA THR A 103 2.71 3.63 -0.51
C THR A 103 4.09 3.24 -0.02
N VAL A 104 4.59 3.97 0.98
CA VAL A 104 5.81 3.63 1.70
C VAL A 104 5.47 3.33 3.14
N HIS A 105 6.08 2.28 3.70
CA HIS A 105 5.86 1.80 5.05
C HIS A 105 7.22 1.74 5.76
N THR A 106 7.45 2.61 6.74
CA THR A 106 8.64 2.52 7.60
C THR A 106 8.40 1.45 8.65
N TYR A 107 8.89 0.24 8.41
CA TYR A 107 8.57 -0.96 9.19
C TYR A 107 9.65 -1.24 10.23
N PHE A 108 9.62 -0.43 11.31
CA PHE A 108 10.60 -0.46 12.39
C PHE A 108 9.90 -0.66 13.74
N CYS A 109 10.49 -1.46 14.63
CA CYS A 109 10.05 -1.53 16.02
C CYS A 109 10.30 -0.20 16.75
N GLY A 110 9.46 0.13 17.74
CA GLY A 110 9.70 1.28 18.62
C GLY A 110 8.42 2.00 19.06
N SER A 111 8.59 3.01 19.91
CA SER A 111 7.47 3.84 20.32
C SER A 111 6.90 4.67 19.16
N GLN A 112 5.61 5.05 19.27
CA GLN A 112 4.95 5.91 18.28
C GLN A 112 5.74 7.21 18.04
N LYS A 113 6.28 7.81 19.11
CA LYS A 113 7.07 9.04 19.04
C LYS A 113 8.35 8.85 18.20
N ASN A 114 9.12 7.81 18.49
CA ASN A 114 10.38 7.55 17.80
C ASN A 114 10.14 7.20 16.32
N ASN A 115 9.11 6.39 16.05
CA ASN A 115 8.79 6.02 14.67
C ASN A 115 8.16 7.16 13.87
N TYR A 116 7.44 8.08 14.52
CA TYR A 116 7.06 9.35 13.91
C TYR A 116 8.28 10.18 13.50
N GLU A 117 9.28 10.31 14.38
CA GLU A 117 10.51 11.08 14.10
C GLU A 117 11.30 10.48 12.92
N ARG A 118 11.44 9.15 12.88
CA ARG A 118 12.05 8.43 11.74
C ARG A 118 11.30 8.68 10.44
N ALA A 119 9.99 8.47 10.46
CA ALA A 119 9.16 8.62 9.27
C ALA A 119 9.12 10.07 8.77
N SER A 120 9.11 11.04 9.68
CA SER A 120 9.15 12.47 9.36
C SER A 120 10.50 12.87 8.76
N THR A 121 11.61 12.36 9.33
CA THR A 121 12.95 12.57 8.78
C THR A 121 13.07 11.97 7.38
N PHE A 122 12.53 10.76 7.18
CA PHE A 122 12.45 10.14 5.85
C PHE A 122 11.60 10.99 4.88
N GLN A 123 10.43 11.45 5.31
CA GLN A 123 9.52 12.26 4.48
C GLN A 123 10.17 13.57 4.02
N THR A 124 10.86 14.27 4.92
CA THR A 124 11.48 15.58 4.62
C THR A 124 12.66 15.50 3.66
N GLN A 125 13.31 14.34 3.58
CA GLN A 125 14.50 14.15 2.76
C GLN A 125 14.24 13.38 1.47
N TRP A 126 13.15 12.63 1.40
CA TRP A 126 12.78 11.90 0.19
C TRP A 126 12.22 12.84 -0.87
N LEU A 127 12.86 12.94 -2.04
CA LEU A 127 12.51 13.89 -3.11
C LEU A 127 11.06 13.76 -3.63
N ARG A 128 10.41 12.61 -3.41
CA ARG A 128 9.07 12.30 -3.94
C ARG A 128 8.06 12.04 -2.83
N SER A 129 8.27 12.63 -1.66
CA SER A 129 7.39 12.47 -0.49
C SER A 129 5.94 12.91 -0.71
N GLU A 130 5.67 13.72 -1.73
CA GLU A 130 4.31 14.08 -2.15
C GLU A 130 3.57 12.98 -2.93
N GLN A 131 4.29 11.98 -3.47
CA GLN A 131 3.73 10.98 -4.40
C GLN A 131 3.07 9.80 -3.69
N ALA A 132 3.51 9.48 -2.47
CA ALA A 132 3.00 8.34 -1.74
C ALA A 132 2.85 8.68 -0.25
N PRO A 133 1.73 8.31 0.40
CA PRO A 133 1.63 8.38 1.84
C PRO A 133 2.69 7.49 2.50
N ILE A 134 3.23 7.97 3.62
CA ILE A 134 4.19 7.22 4.44
C ILE A 134 3.45 6.71 5.67
N TYR A 135 3.42 5.40 5.84
CA TYR A 135 2.87 4.74 7.01
C TYR A 135 3.99 4.36 7.97
N TYR A 136 3.75 4.62 9.25
CA TYR A 136 4.64 4.21 10.33
C TYR A 136 3.84 3.55 11.45
N TYR A 137 4.52 2.79 12.29
CA TYR A 137 3.87 1.91 13.26
C TYR A 137 4.42 2.10 14.66
N ALA A 138 3.62 1.82 15.67
CA ALA A 138 4.06 1.71 17.05
C ALA A 138 4.15 0.24 17.51
N GLY A 139 5.06 -0.05 18.44
CA GLY A 139 5.22 -1.36 19.07
C GLY A 139 6.33 -2.21 18.45
N ASN A 140 6.41 -3.46 18.91
CA ASN A 140 7.32 -4.45 18.36
C ASN A 140 6.63 -5.18 17.20
N LEU A 141 7.12 -4.97 15.99
CA LEU A 141 6.46 -5.45 14.78
C LEU A 141 6.89 -6.88 14.47
N ALA A 142 5.92 -7.72 14.10
CA ALA A 142 6.19 -9.09 13.67
C ALA A 142 5.94 -9.25 12.16
N ALA A 143 6.71 -10.10 11.50
CA ALA A 143 6.37 -10.57 10.17
C ALA A 143 4.91 -11.11 10.14
N PRO A 144 4.16 -10.93 9.04
CA PRO A 144 2.78 -11.37 8.97
C PRO A 144 2.69 -12.86 9.25
N ASP A 145 1.62 -13.27 9.92
CA ASP A 145 1.38 -14.67 10.25
C ASP A 145 1.00 -15.50 9.02
N ARG A 146 0.80 -16.81 9.21
CA ARG A 146 0.42 -17.73 8.12
C ARG A 146 -0.92 -17.41 7.46
N ASN A 147 -1.78 -16.63 8.11
CA ASN A 147 -3.04 -16.16 7.57
C ASN A 147 -2.90 -14.80 6.85
N GLY A 148 -1.71 -14.21 6.85
CA GLY A 148 -1.43 -12.90 6.27
C GLY A 148 -1.79 -11.73 7.18
N PHE A 149 -2.10 -11.97 8.46
CA PHE A 149 -2.39 -10.89 9.40
C PHE A 149 -1.09 -10.30 9.94
N PHE A 150 -1.08 -8.97 10.00
CA PHE A 150 0.02 -8.20 10.56
C PHE A 150 -0.26 -7.90 12.04
N TRP A 151 0.77 -8.10 12.86
CA TRP A 151 0.68 -7.95 14.30
C TRP A 151 1.76 -7.00 14.81
N ALA A 152 1.40 -6.22 15.83
CA ALA A 152 2.34 -5.51 16.67
C ALA A 152 2.15 -6.00 18.11
N GLN A 153 3.24 -6.15 18.84
CA GLN A 153 3.21 -6.40 20.26
C GLN A 153 3.36 -5.07 21.00
N SER A 154 2.38 -4.72 21.83
CA SER A 154 2.37 -3.57 22.74
C SER A 154 2.01 -4.07 24.12
N ASP A 155 2.78 -3.71 25.15
CA ASP A 155 2.49 -4.05 26.55
C ASP A 155 2.17 -5.54 26.80
N SER A 156 2.90 -6.43 26.10
CA SER A 156 2.75 -7.90 26.14
C SER A 156 1.52 -8.48 25.43
N GLU A 157 0.68 -7.66 24.81
CA GLU A 157 -0.44 -8.12 23.98
C GLU A 157 -0.12 -7.99 22.49
N TYR A 158 -0.58 -8.96 21.70
CA TYR A 158 -0.56 -8.86 20.24
C TYR A 158 -1.83 -8.17 19.76
N VAL A 159 -1.65 -7.05 19.07
CA VAL A 159 -2.74 -6.29 18.47
C VAL A 159 -2.60 -6.24 16.94
N PRO A 160 -3.71 -6.18 16.19
CA PRO A 160 -3.64 -5.99 14.74
C PRO A 160 -2.89 -4.71 14.41
N LEU A 161 -1.99 -4.78 13.41
CA LEU A 161 -1.13 -3.66 13.03
C LEU A 161 -1.91 -2.40 12.65
N THR A 162 -3.14 -2.54 12.15
CA THR A 162 -4.04 -1.41 11.83
C THR A 162 -4.35 -0.52 13.03
N ARG A 163 -4.31 -1.04 14.26
CA ARG A 163 -4.53 -0.25 15.49
C ARG A 163 -3.32 0.58 15.89
N CYS A 164 -2.14 0.23 15.38
CA CYS A 164 -0.87 0.88 15.69
C CYS A 164 -0.28 1.59 14.45
N CYS A 165 -1.06 1.69 13.36
CA CYS A 165 -0.66 2.29 12.11
C CYS A 165 -1.02 3.77 12.10
N HIS A 166 -0.05 4.60 11.74
CA HIS A 166 -0.19 6.03 11.58
C HIS A 166 0.26 6.43 10.18
N THR A 167 -0.24 7.56 9.70
CA THR A 167 0.05 8.04 8.34
C THR A 167 0.63 9.44 8.43
N LEU A 168 1.78 9.67 7.80
CA LEU A 168 2.22 10.99 7.43
C LEU A 168 1.61 11.29 6.06
N THR A 169 0.65 12.21 6.06
CA THR A 169 0.14 12.78 4.82
C THR A 169 1.18 13.77 4.29
N SER A 170 1.29 13.87 2.97
CA SER A 170 2.13 14.89 2.33
C SER A 170 1.77 16.25 2.92
N THR A 171 2.77 16.97 3.42
CA THR A 171 2.63 18.39 3.72
C THR A 171 2.25 19.03 2.39
N SER A 172 0.98 19.36 2.21
CA SER A 172 0.58 20.29 1.18
C SER A 172 1.41 21.53 1.45
N ILE A 173 2.36 21.83 0.57
CA ILE A 173 2.85 23.19 0.40
C ILE A 173 1.59 24.04 0.41
N ASP A 174 1.49 24.96 1.36
CA ASP A 174 0.36 25.88 1.48
C ASP A 174 -0.04 26.34 0.07
N GLU A 175 -1.32 26.19 -0.24
CA GLU A 175 -1.94 26.59 -1.49
C GLU A 175 -1.91 28.13 -1.63
N GLU A 176 -0.74 28.74 -1.68
CA GLU A 176 -0.56 30.05 -2.30
C GLU A 176 -0.53 29.84 -3.81
N GLU A 177 -1.73 29.88 -4.41
CA GLU A 177 -2.04 30.35 -5.76
C GLU A 177 -1.02 30.11 -6.89
N ALA A 178 -0.39 28.94 -6.96
CA ALA A 178 0.23 28.50 -8.21
C ALA A 178 -0.84 27.74 -9.02
N PRO A 179 -1.29 28.24 -10.18
CA PRO A 179 -2.28 27.52 -10.98
C PRO A 179 -1.66 26.19 -11.41
N LYS A 180 -2.19 25.09 -10.85
CA LYS A 180 -1.89 23.72 -11.27
C LYS A 180 -2.04 23.68 -12.79
N ARG A 181 -0.93 23.62 -13.50
CA ARG A 181 -0.95 23.28 -14.92
C ARG A 181 -1.23 21.79 -15.01
N ASP A 182 -2.51 21.46 -15.06
CA ASP A 182 -2.95 20.11 -15.35
C ASP A 182 -2.34 19.68 -16.68
N ASN A 183 -1.72 18.49 -16.68
CA ASN A 183 -1.24 17.89 -17.91
C ASN A 183 -2.45 17.65 -18.82
N ILE A 184 -2.55 18.39 -19.93
CA ILE A 184 -3.68 18.38 -20.89
C ILE A 184 -4.09 16.95 -21.32
N LYS A 185 -3.17 15.98 -21.26
CA LYS A 185 -3.43 14.57 -21.55
C LYS A 185 -4.27 13.87 -20.48
N MET A 186 -4.08 14.19 -19.19
CA MET A 186 -4.80 13.60 -18.06
C MET A 186 -6.25 14.09 -18.00
N GLU A 187 -6.49 15.36 -18.32
CA GLU A 187 -7.84 15.93 -18.36
C GLU A 187 -8.73 15.22 -19.39
N LYS A 188 -8.18 14.94 -20.58
CA LYS A 188 -8.89 14.16 -21.62
C LYS A 188 -9.18 12.72 -21.19
N VAL A 189 -8.25 12.07 -20.50
CA VAL A 189 -8.46 10.69 -20.01
C VAL A 189 -9.51 10.65 -18.91
N SER A 190 -9.50 11.62 -17.99
CA SER A 190 -10.50 11.76 -16.94
C SER A 190 -11.88 12.04 -17.52
N ALA A 191 -11.99 12.98 -18.47
CA ALA A 191 -13.24 13.27 -19.18
C ALA A 191 -13.77 12.07 -19.97
N MET A 192 -12.89 11.32 -20.63
CA MET A 192 -13.27 10.08 -21.33
C MET A 192 -13.76 8.99 -20.38
N SER A 193 -13.13 8.86 -19.20
CA SER A 193 -13.57 7.92 -18.16
C SER A 193 -14.95 8.30 -17.62
N ALA A 194 -15.13 9.56 -17.24
CA ALA A 194 -16.40 10.10 -16.75
C ALA A 194 -17.53 9.89 -17.78
N HIS A 195 -17.28 10.23 -19.05
CA HIS A 195 -18.25 10.03 -20.13
C HIS A 195 -18.59 8.55 -20.35
N ARG A 196 -17.61 7.64 -20.21
CA ARG A 196 -17.84 6.19 -20.31
C ARG A 196 -18.69 5.66 -19.14
N HIS A 197 -18.49 6.18 -17.93
CA HIS A 197 -19.30 5.85 -16.77
C HIS A 197 -20.74 6.34 -16.91
N GLU A 198 -20.92 7.57 -17.38
CA GLU A 198 -22.25 8.14 -17.64
C GLU A 198 -23.02 7.35 -18.71
N LYS A 199 -22.36 7.04 -19.83
CA LYS A 199 -22.97 6.24 -20.91
C LYS A 199 -23.34 4.83 -20.47
N LYS A 200 -22.54 4.20 -19.60
CA LYS A 200 -22.89 2.89 -19.00
C LYS A 200 -24.15 3.01 -18.13
N ARG A 201 -24.27 4.08 -17.35
CA ARG A 201 -25.44 4.36 -16.51
C ARG A 201 -26.70 4.57 -17.36
N GLU A 202 -26.62 5.38 -18.42
CA GLU A 202 -27.72 5.59 -19.36
C GLU A 202 -28.16 4.31 -20.06
N ASN A 203 -27.21 3.49 -20.52
CA ASN A 203 -27.50 2.19 -21.13
C ASN A 203 -28.23 1.26 -20.16
N PHE A 204 -27.83 1.23 -18.89
CA PHE A 204 -28.50 0.43 -17.86
C PHE A 204 -29.97 0.84 -17.70
N PHE A 205 -30.24 2.14 -17.54
CA PHE A 205 -31.62 2.64 -17.38
C PHE A 205 -32.45 2.44 -18.66
N THR A 206 -31.85 2.60 -19.84
CA THR A 206 -32.52 2.37 -21.11
C THR A 206 -32.90 0.90 -21.29
N GLN A 207 -31.99 -0.01 -20.96
CA GLN A 207 -32.25 -1.46 -21.02
C GLN A 207 -33.30 -1.87 -19.99
N ALA A 208 -33.24 -1.35 -18.76
CA ALA A 208 -34.25 -1.61 -17.74
C ALA A 208 -35.65 -1.13 -18.17
N LYS A 209 -35.75 0.05 -18.80
CA LYS A 209 -37.00 0.58 -19.33
C LYS A 209 -37.56 -0.29 -20.46
N LYS A 210 -36.69 -0.75 -21.37
CA LYS A 210 -37.07 -1.65 -22.47
C LYS A 210 -37.58 -2.99 -21.94
N ASN A 211 -36.84 -3.62 -21.03
CA ASN A 211 -37.25 -4.88 -20.40
C ASN A 211 -38.61 -4.76 -19.69
N ARG A 212 -38.88 -3.62 -19.03
CA ARG A 212 -40.17 -3.35 -18.41
C ARG A 212 -41.30 -3.22 -19.44
N GLN A 213 -41.04 -2.55 -20.57
CA GLN A 213 -42.02 -2.43 -21.66
C GLN A 213 -42.30 -3.80 -22.31
N ASP A 214 -41.28 -4.60 -22.54
CA ASP A 214 -41.41 -5.95 -23.11
C ASP A 214 -42.20 -6.88 -22.17
N LEU A 215 -41.97 -6.80 -20.86
CA LEU A 215 -42.77 -7.52 -19.86
C LEU A 215 -44.24 -7.07 -19.86
N ILE A 216 -44.51 -5.77 -19.90
CA ILE A 216 -45.88 -5.26 -19.95
C ILE A 216 -46.59 -5.70 -21.24
N ALA A 217 -45.91 -5.70 -22.38
CA ALA A 217 -46.45 -6.18 -23.65
C ALA A 217 -46.73 -7.69 -23.61
N LEU A 218 -45.83 -8.48 -23.00
CA LEU A 218 -46.03 -9.91 -22.77
C LEU A 218 -47.30 -10.17 -21.94
N TYR A 219 -47.47 -9.47 -20.81
CA TYR A 219 -48.64 -9.63 -19.95
C TYR A 219 -49.95 -9.14 -20.58
N ARG A 220 -49.91 -8.09 -21.42
CA ARG A 220 -51.09 -7.62 -22.17
C ARG A 220 -51.54 -8.60 -23.26
N ASN A 221 -50.61 -9.39 -23.80
CA ASN A 221 -50.92 -10.42 -24.81
C ASN A 221 -51.38 -11.76 -24.21
N ILE A 222 -51.35 -11.91 -22.88
CA ILE A 222 -51.79 -13.14 -22.17
C ILE A 222 -53.30 -13.11 -21.85
N ASP A 223 -53.98 -11.97 -22.04
CA ASP A 223 -55.35 -11.72 -21.54
C ASP A 223 -56.50 -12.11 -22.49
N GLU A 224 -56.26 -12.91 -23.54
CA GLU A 224 -57.35 -13.41 -24.42
C GLU A 224 -57.61 -14.92 -24.41
N SER A 225 -56.92 -15.74 -23.59
CA SER A 225 -57.16 -17.20 -23.66
C SER A 225 -57.01 -18.04 -22.38
N THR A 226 -57.04 -17.49 -21.17
CA THR A 226 -56.85 -18.34 -19.97
C THR A 226 -57.89 -18.05 -18.87
N PRO A 227 -58.74 -19.03 -18.48
CA PRO A 227 -59.73 -18.83 -17.42
C PRO A 227 -59.05 -18.82 -16.03
N PRO A 228 -59.68 -18.21 -15.02
CA PRO A 228 -59.08 -18.08 -13.70
C PRO A 228 -58.97 -19.45 -13.02
N VAL A 229 -57.76 -19.76 -12.54
CA VAL A 229 -57.52 -20.91 -11.68
C VAL A 229 -58.13 -20.61 -10.31
N SER A 230 -59.09 -21.44 -9.89
CA SER A 230 -59.66 -21.40 -8.54
C SER A 230 -58.62 -21.92 -7.54
N CYS A 231 -58.23 -21.10 -6.57
CA CYS A 231 -57.62 -21.59 -5.34
C CYS A 231 -58.72 -22.09 -4.42
N SER A 232 -58.76 -23.40 -4.19
CA SER A 232 -59.52 -24.02 -3.11
C SER A 232 -58.78 -23.86 -1.79
N LEU A 233 -59.54 -23.57 -0.73
CA LEU A 233 -59.15 -23.37 0.67
C LEU A 233 -58.41 -24.57 1.28
#